data_AF-A0A7W4ZRP7-F1
#
_entry.id   AF-A0A7W4ZRP7-F1
#
_cell.length_a   1.000
_cell.length_b   1.000
_cell.length_c   1.000
_cell.angle_alpha   90.00
_cell.angle_beta   90.00
_cell.angle_gamma   90.00
#
_symmetry.space_group_name_H-M   'P 1'
#
loop_
_entity.id
_entity.type
_entity.pdbx_description
1 polymer ?
#
loop_
_entity_poly.entity_id
_entity_poly.type
_entity_poly.pdbx_seq_one_letter_code
_entity_poly.pdbx_strand_id
1 'polypeptide(L)'
;MGDSDESSIVPLPDPDGHRQAPPGVPQPWEKTDRAQAAMEGATGPEPPAPPVCPNCGLVGDRRITYYGWHVLLEPDMPVPAHMVPAWHRWYVDANGTAWNSRADEPAPGAVCRVPHRIACPGLRLEEIGLWRWLDAVRAENARRAWRKADEEAAQEPLPDAG
;
A
#
# COMPACT_ATOMS: atom_id res chain seq x y z
N MET A 1 -60.43 -33.51 13.45
CA MET A 1 -59.97 -32.39 14.29
C MET A 1 -58.46 -32.30 14.17
N GLY A 2 -57.94 -31.10 13.97
CA GLY A 2 -56.51 -30.75 13.93
C GLY A 2 -55.91 -30.80 12.52
N ASP A 3 -55.27 -29.77 12.01
CA ASP A 3 -55.24 -28.35 12.36
C ASP A 3 -54.61 -27.69 11.12
N SER A 4 -55.28 -26.70 10.54
CA SER A 4 -54.67 -25.82 9.57
C SER A 4 -53.96 -24.75 10.37
N ASP A 5 -52.63 -24.65 10.30
CA ASP A 5 -52.01 -23.35 10.56
C ASP A 5 -50.75 -23.14 9.71
N GLU A 6 -50.95 -22.33 8.69
CA GLU A 6 -49.97 -21.75 7.81
C GLU A 6 -49.15 -20.75 8.66
N SER A 7 -48.06 -21.20 9.27
CA SER A 7 -47.17 -20.30 9.99
C SER A 7 -46.37 -19.45 9.00
N SER A 8 -46.98 -18.35 8.58
CA SER A 8 -46.33 -17.21 7.91
C SER A 8 -45.27 -16.63 8.85
N ILE A 9 -44.03 -17.09 8.69
CA ILE A 9 -42.87 -16.51 9.37
C ILE A 9 -42.61 -15.16 8.71
N VAL A 10 -43.10 -14.09 9.35
CA VAL A 10 -42.68 -12.72 9.08
C VAL A 10 -41.17 -12.66 9.38
N PRO A 11 -40.30 -12.27 8.42
CA PRO A 11 -38.90 -12.06 8.71
C PRO A 11 -38.77 -10.93 9.73
N LEU A 12 -38.23 -11.24 10.91
CA LEU A 12 -37.86 -10.20 11.87
C LEU A 12 -36.76 -9.33 11.24
N PRO A 13 -36.88 -7.99 11.29
CA PRO A 13 -35.84 -7.11 10.80
C PRO A 13 -34.56 -7.31 11.62
N ASP A 14 -33.44 -7.41 10.90
CA ASP A 14 -32.09 -7.57 11.43
C ASP A 14 -31.80 -6.46 12.47
N PRO A 15 -31.48 -6.80 13.73
CA PRO A 15 -31.26 -5.81 14.79
C PRO A 15 -30.06 -4.89 14.53
N ASP A 16 -29.19 -5.23 13.58
CA ASP A 16 -28.00 -4.45 13.22
C ASP A 16 -28.23 -3.44 12.08
N GLY A 17 -29.46 -3.33 11.56
CA GLY A 17 -29.83 -2.39 10.49
C GLY A 17 -29.84 -0.90 10.89
N HIS A 18 -29.62 -0.56 12.16
CA HIS A 18 -29.71 0.80 12.67
C HIS A 18 -28.39 1.29 13.28
N ARG A 19 -27.41 1.62 12.44
CA ARG A 19 -26.41 2.71 12.62
C ARG A 19 -25.31 2.64 11.56
N GLN A 20 -25.66 2.57 10.28
CA GLN A 20 -24.71 3.06 9.28
C GLN A 20 -24.72 4.58 9.39
N ALA A 21 -23.59 5.20 9.77
CA ALA A 21 -23.53 6.65 9.75
C ALA A 21 -23.73 7.13 8.30
N PRO A 22 -24.30 8.34 8.11
CA PRO A 22 -24.49 8.88 6.77
C PRO A 22 -23.18 8.86 5.99
N PRO A 23 -23.22 8.59 4.67
CA PRO A 23 -22.04 8.68 3.82
C PRO A 23 -21.36 10.04 4.01
N GLY A 24 -20.06 10.03 4.33
CA GLY A 24 -19.26 11.25 4.53
C GLY A 24 -19.16 11.77 5.96
N VAL A 25 -19.75 11.10 6.96
CA VAL A 25 -19.41 11.37 8.37
C VAL A 25 -18.19 10.52 8.75
N PRO A 26 -17.04 11.15 9.09
CA PRO A 26 -15.85 10.42 9.48
C PRO A 26 -16.13 9.57 10.71
N GLN A 27 -15.89 8.28 10.59
CA GLN A 27 -16.09 7.37 11.70
C GLN A 27 -14.95 7.49 12.72
N PRO A 28 -15.22 7.27 14.02
CA PRO A 28 -14.18 7.38 15.05
C PRO A 28 -12.96 6.48 14.84
N TRP A 29 -13.15 5.32 14.21
CA TRP A 29 -12.07 4.37 13.92
C TRP A 29 -11.17 4.79 12.75
N GLU A 30 -11.63 5.65 11.83
CA GLU A 30 -10.84 6.08 10.66
C GLU A 30 -9.54 6.77 11.06
N LYS A 31 -9.53 7.49 12.18
CA LYS A 31 -8.31 8.11 12.72
C LYS A 31 -7.32 7.06 13.20
N THR A 32 -7.81 6.00 13.86
CA THR A 32 -7.00 4.88 14.34
C THR A 32 -6.47 4.07 13.16
N ASP A 33 -7.31 3.79 12.16
CA ASP A 33 -6.92 3.09 10.93
C ASP A 33 -5.88 3.87 10.13
N ARG A 34 -6.04 5.19 10.03
CA ARG A 34 -5.03 6.07 9.42
C ARG A 34 -3.70 6.02 10.16
N ALA A 35 -3.73 6.09 11.49
CA ALA A 35 -2.52 6.02 12.29
C ALA A 35 -1.82 4.66 12.15
N GLN A 36 -2.59 3.57 12.11
CA GLN A 36 -2.08 2.22 11.89
C GLN A 36 -1.48 2.06 10.49
N ALA A 37 -2.19 2.51 9.46
CA ALA A 37 -1.71 2.50 8.08
C ALA A 37 -0.39 3.27 7.95
N ALA A 38 -0.29 4.46 8.55
CA ALA A 38 0.93 5.24 8.55
C ALA A 38 2.09 4.54 9.27
N MET A 39 1.82 3.91 10.42
CA MET A 39 2.81 3.13 11.17
C MET A 39 3.36 1.95 10.35
N GLU A 40 2.51 1.26 9.59
CA GLU A 40 2.91 0.13 8.75
C GLU A 40 3.54 0.56 7.42
N GLY A 41 3.52 1.85 7.09
CA GLY A 41 4.11 2.41 5.89
C GLY A 41 3.16 2.50 4.69
N ALA A 42 1.85 2.35 4.88
CA ALA A 42 0.82 2.65 3.89
C ALA A 42 0.60 4.18 3.75
N THR A 43 1.65 4.86 3.30
CA THR A 43 1.68 6.32 3.08
C THR A 43 1.79 6.63 1.58
N GLY A 44 1.23 5.77 0.73
CA GLY A 44 1.25 5.92 -0.72
C GLY A 44 0.32 7.04 -1.20
N PRO A 45 0.57 7.63 -2.39
CA PRO A 45 -0.29 8.66 -2.96
C PRO A 45 -1.73 8.17 -3.18
N GLU A 46 -2.71 8.88 -2.65
CA GLU A 46 -4.13 8.55 -2.82
C GLU A 46 -4.64 8.90 -4.22
N PRO A 47 -5.55 8.11 -4.81
CA PRO A 47 -6.28 8.51 -6.02
C PRO A 47 -6.99 9.88 -5.79
N PRO A 48 -7.00 10.79 -6.77
CA PRO A 48 -6.60 10.60 -8.17
C PRO A 48 -5.11 10.85 -8.46
N ALA A 49 -4.27 11.13 -7.45
CA ALA A 49 -2.86 11.36 -7.68
C ALA A 49 -2.22 10.14 -8.36
N PRO A 50 -1.22 10.32 -9.24
CA PRO A 50 -0.52 9.20 -9.85
C PRO A 50 0.26 8.40 -8.79
N PRO A 51 0.51 7.10 -8.99
CA PRO A 51 1.27 6.26 -8.07
C PRO A 51 2.78 6.52 -8.18
N VAL A 52 3.18 7.78 -8.04
CA VAL A 52 4.55 8.26 -8.17
C VAL A 52 5.09 8.64 -6.80
N CYS A 53 6.30 8.21 -6.49
CA CYS A 53 6.98 8.57 -5.26
C CYS A 53 7.33 10.07 -5.28
N PRO A 54 6.89 10.86 -4.27
CA PRO A 54 7.18 12.29 -4.22
C PRO A 54 8.67 12.60 -3.98
N ASN A 55 9.45 11.63 -3.46
CA ASN A 55 10.85 11.84 -3.12
C ASN A 55 11.83 11.52 -4.25
N CYS A 56 11.48 10.62 -5.17
CA CYS A 56 12.38 10.20 -6.25
C CYS A 56 11.72 10.16 -7.64
N GLY A 57 10.43 10.46 -7.75
CA GLY A 57 9.71 10.51 -9.02
C GLY A 57 9.44 9.14 -9.66
N LEU A 58 9.85 8.02 -9.06
CA LEU A 58 9.59 6.69 -9.63
C LEU A 58 8.13 6.27 -9.47
N VAL A 59 7.61 5.58 -10.48
CA VAL A 59 6.31 4.91 -10.43
C VAL A 59 6.44 3.66 -9.56
N GLY A 60 5.55 3.50 -8.59
CA GLY A 60 5.43 2.29 -7.79
C GLY A 60 4.11 1.56 -8.05
N ASP A 61 3.99 0.36 -7.48
CA ASP A 61 2.74 -0.41 -7.49
C ASP A 61 1.86 0.02 -6.30
N ARG A 62 0.82 0.81 -6.57
CA ARG A 62 -0.11 1.28 -5.54
C ARG A 62 -1.17 0.23 -5.24
N ARG A 63 -1.28 -0.15 -3.96
CA ARG A 63 -2.31 -1.09 -3.47
C ARG A 63 -3.11 -0.48 -2.33
N ILE A 64 -4.42 -0.71 -2.34
CA ILE A 64 -5.29 -0.38 -1.20
C ILE A 64 -5.04 -1.38 -0.07
N THR A 65 -5.17 -0.96 1.17
CA THR A 65 -5.03 -1.79 2.37
C THR A 65 -6.38 -2.01 3.03
N TYR A 66 -6.48 -2.96 3.96
CA TYR A 66 -7.70 -3.16 4.75
C TYR A 66 -8.09 -1.95 5.62
N TYR A 67 -7.18 -0.98 5.80
CA TYR A 67 -7.46 0.29 6.47
C TYR A 67 -8.11 1.33 5.54
N GLY A 68 -8.29 1.03 4.25
CA GLY A 68 -8.74 2.00 3.24
C GLY A 68 -7.64 2.95 2.75
N TRP A 69 -6.42 2.81 3.26
CA TRP A 69 -5.24 3.60 2.89
C TRP A 69 -4.41 2.90 1.83
N HIS A 70 -3.53 3.63 1.15
CA HIS A 70 -2.74 3.11 0.05
C HIS A 70 -1.29 2.89 0.46
N VAL A 71 -0.70 1.77 0.07
CA VAL A 71 0.74 1.53 0.11
C VAL A 71 1.32 1.65 -1.30
N LEU A 72 2.53 2.19 -1.41
CA LEU A 72 3.31 2.20 -2.65
C LEU A 72 4.42 1.16 -2.54
N LEU A 73 4.35 0.12 -3.36
CA LEU A 73 5.27 -1.01 -3.38
C LEU A 73 6.28 -0.88 -4.52
N GLU A 74 7.43 -1.52 -4.38
CA GLU A 74 8.35 -1.72 -5.50
C GLU A 74 7.65 -2.52 -6.61
N PRO A 75 7.68 -2.03 -7.87
CA PRO A 75 7.03 -2.69 -8.99
C PRO A 75 7.74 -4.00 -9.33
N ASP A 76 6.95 -5.03 -9.67
CA ASP A 76 7.38 -6.37 -10.10
C ASP A 76 8.52 -7.03 -9.29
N MET A 77 8.57 -6.78 -7.98
CA MET A 77 9.62 -7.28 -7.11
C MET A 77 9.07 -8.18 -5.97
N PRO A 78 8.77 -9.46 -6.26
CA PRO A 78 8.57 -10.46 -5.23
C PRO A 78 9.90 -10.79 -4.53
N VAL A 79 9.91 -10.83 -3.20
CA VAL A 79 11.10 -11.14 -2.39
C VAL A 79 10.74 -12.20 -1.34
N PRO A 80 11.62 -13.18 -1.06
CA PRO A 80 11.42 -14.10 0.06
C PRO A 80 11.23 -13.32 1.36
N ALA A 81 10.13 -13.56 2.07
CA ALA A 81 9.71 -12.73 3.19
C ALA A 81 10.69 -12.75 4.37
N HIS A 82 11.47 -13.84 4.53
CA HIS A 82 12.52 -13.94 5.55
C HIS A 82 13.73 -13.04 5.29
N MET A 83 13.89 -12.51 4.07
CA MET A 83 14.95 -11.55 3.74
C MET A 83 14.53 -10.10 4.00
N VAL A 84 13.23 -9.86 4.20
CA VAL A 84 12.66 -8.53 4.38
C VAL A 84 12.43 -8.28 5.88
N PRO A 85 12.79 -7.09 6.40
CA PRO A 85 12.64 -6.83 7.83
C PRO A 85 11.18 -6.88 8.27
N ALA A 86 10.98 -7.16 9.56
CA ALA A 86 9.70 -6.94 10.21
C ALA A 86 9.16 -5.54 9.90
N TRP A 87 7.84 -5.40 9.88
CA TRP A 87 7.13 -4.17 9.50
C TRP A 87 7.29 -3.71 8.05
N HIS A 88 8.10 -4.40 7.24
CA HIS A 88 8.27 -4.07 5.81
C HIS A 88 7.83 -5.20 4.87
N ARG A 89 7.20 -6.24 5.42
CA ARG A 89 6.68 -7.40 4.67
C ARG A 89 5.25 -7.14 4.27
N TRP A 90 5.05 -6.79 3.00
CA TRP A 90 3.72 -6.56 2.43
C TRP A 90 3.26 -7.75 1.59
N TYR A 91 2.05 -8.22 1.80
CA TYR A 91 1.42 -9.27 1.01
C TYR A 91 0.24 -8.68 0.25
N VAL A 92 -0.09 -9.27 -0.89
CA VAL A 92 -1.23 -8.84 -1.73
C VAL A 92 -2.14 -10.04 -1.91
N ASP A 93 -3.40 -9.89 -1.54
CA ASP A 93 -4.41 -10.95 -1.70
C ASP A 93 -4.92 -11.06 -3.14
N ALA A 94 -5.80 -12.01 -3.40
CA ALA A 94 -6.40 -12.21 -4.72
C ALA A 94 -7.26 -11.01 -5.20
N ASN A 95 -7.72 -10.16 -4.29
CA ASN A 95 -8.47 -8.95 -4.59
C ASN A 95 -7.55 -7.74 -4.86
N GLY A 96 -6.23 -7.92 -4.76
CA GLY A 96 -5.26 -6.83 -4.90
C GLY A 96 -5.14 -5.96 -3.64
N THR A 97 -5.71 -6.38 -2.51
CA THR A 97 -5.61 -5.68 -1.23
C THR A 97 -4.30 -6.05 -0.56
N ALA A 98 -3.55 -5.05 -0.13
CA ALA A 98 -2.28 -5.21 0.54
C ALA A 98 -2.43 -5.23 2.07
N TRP A 99 -1.65 -6.07 2.74
CA TRP A 99 -1.58 -6.13 4.19
C TRP A 99 -0.14 -6.39 4.67
N ASN A 100 0.18 -5.93 5.89
CA ASN A 100 1.50 -6.06 6.49
C ASN A 100 1.46 -7.11 7.59
N SER A 101 2.42 -8.05 7.62
CA SER A 101 2.50 -9.06 8.69
C SER A 101 3.14 -8.53 9.99
N ARG A 102 3.47 -7.24 10.06
CA ARG A 102 4.09 -6.60 11.22
C ARG A 102 5.34 -7.37 11.65
N ALA A 103 5.42 -7.72 12.94
CA ALA A 103 6.51 -8.48 13.53
C ALA A 103 6.41 -10.00 13.28
N ASP A 104 5.30 -10.51 12.77
CA ASP A 104 5.04 -11.96 12.70
C ASP A 104 6.06 -12.67 11.80
N GLU A 105 6.54 -13.83 12.25
CA GLU A 105 7.45 -14.69 11.50
C GLU A 105 6.79 -15.13 10.18
N PRO A 106 7.47 -14.98 9.04
CA PRO A 106 6.89 -15.38 7.76
C PRO A 106 6.81 -16.90 7.67
N ALA A 107 5.74 -17.41 7.06
CA ALA A 107 5.63 -18.84 6.77
C ALA A 107 6.80 -19.32 5.89
N PRO A 108 7.25 -20.58 6.02
CA PRO A 108 8.29 -21.14 5.15
C PRO A 108 7.93 -20.98 3.67
N GLY A 109 8.85 -20.43 2.89
CA GLY A 109 8.64 -20.17 1.47
C GLY A 109 7.74 -18.97 1.14
N ALA A 110 7.27 -18.21 2.13
CA ALA A 110 6.46 -17.02 1.90
C ALA A 110 7.23 -15.98 1.08
N VAL A 111 6.51 -15.34 0.16
CA VAL A 111 7.01 -14.27 -0.70
C VAL A 111 6.20 -13.03 -0.41
N CYS A 112 6.88 -11.92 -0.17
CA CYS A 112 6.26 -10.63 0.07
C CYS A 112 6.71 -9.61 -0.99
N ARG A 113 6.15 -8.41 -0.88
CA ARG A 113 6.49 -7.21 -1.63
C ARG A 113 7.21 -6.24 -0.72
N VAL A 114 8.06 -5.42 -1.32
CA VAL A 114 8.88 -4.43 -0.62
C VAL A 114 8.21 -3.07 -0.75
N PRO A 115 8.03 -2.30 0.34
CA PRO A 115 7.49 -0.95 0.24
C PRO A 115 8.53 -0.04 -0.40
N HIS A 116 8.10 0.78 -1.36
CA HIS A 116 9.00 1.67 -2.09
C HIS A 116 9.76 2.61 -1.15
N ARG A 117 9.16 3.00 -0.02
CA ARG A 117 9.78 3.88 0.98
C ARG A 117 11.18 3.42 1.40
N ILE A 118 11.40 2.12 1.63
CA ILE A 118 12.70 1.60 2.08
C ILE A 118 13.70 1.44 0.92
N ALA A 119 13.19 1.22 -0.29
CA ALA A 119 13.99 1.15 -1.51
C ALA A 119 14.14 2.51 -2.22
N CYS A 120 13.56 3.59 -1.66
CA CYS A 120 13.56 4.92 -2.26
C CYS A 120 14.94 5.58 -2.13
N PRO A 121 15.60 5.96 -3.24
CA PRO A 121 16.91 6.60 -3.21
C PRO A 121 16.86 8.03 -2.64
N GLY A 122 15.70 8.70 -2.72
CA GLY A 122 15.49 10.05 -2.19
C GLY A 122 15.29 10.13 -0.67
N LEU A 123 15.20 8.99 0.02
CA LEU A 123 15.06 8.95 1.48
C LEU A 123 16.32 8.37 2.10
N ARG A 124 16.91 9.04 3.09
CA ARG A 124 17.91 8.41 3.96
C ARG A 124 17.17 7.74 5.10
N LEU A 125 17.33 6.43 5.27
CA LEU A 125 16.94 5.75 6.50
C LEU A 125 18.20 5.28 7.19
N GLU A 126 18.44 5.75 8.42
CA GLU A 126 19.59 5.32 9.21
C GLU A 126 19.56 3.81 9.51
N GLU A 127 18.38 3.19 9.46
CA GLU A 127 18.17 1.77 9.78
C GLU A 127 18.44 0.80 8.61
N ILE A 128 18.58 1.30 7.37
CA ILE A 128 18.59 0.45 6.16
C ILE A 128 19.95 -0.19 5.81
N GLY A 129 21.05 0.33 6.35
CA GLY A 129 22.40 -0.13 6.02
C GLY A 129 22.73 -1.59 6.42
N LEU A 130 21.79 -2.29 7.05
CA LEU A 130 21.95 -3.68 7.51
C LEU A 130 21.64 -4.73 6.43
N TRP A 131 21.00 -4.36 5.31
CA TRP A 131 20.50 -5.32 4.32
C TRP A 131 21.08 -5.08 2.92
N ARG A 132 22.16 -5.79 2.58
CA ARG A 132 22.92 -5.61 1.32
C ARG A 132 22.09 -5.72 0.05
N TRP A 133 21.08 -6.59 0.04
CA TRP A 133 20.19 -6.70 -1.12
C TRP A 133 19.37 -5.42 -1.31
N LEU A 134 18.94 -4.77 -0.23
CA LEU A 134 18.17 -3.52 -0.26
C LEU A 134 19.03 -2.35 -0.73
N ASP A 135 20.33 -2.32 -0.38
CA ASP A 135 21.29 -1.36 -0.94
C ASP A 135 21.33 -1.46 -2.48
N ALA A 136 21.34 -2.69 -3.02
CA ALA A 136 21.33 -2.90 -4.46
C ALA A 136 20.04 -2.40 -5.12
N VAL A 137 18.87 -2.62 -4.49
CA VAL A 137 17.59 -2.07 -4.98
C VAL A 137 17.63 -0.55 -5.01
N ARG A 138 18.12 0.09 -3.94
CA ARG A 138 18.23 1.54 -3.86
C ARG A 138 19.16 2.10 -4.93
N ALA A 139 20.26 1.42 -5.23
CA ALA A 139 21.19 1.81 -6.29
C ALA A 139 20.58 1.68 -7.70
N GLU A 140 19.78 0.63 -7.96
CA GLU A 140 19.01 0.53 -9.21
C GLU A 140 17.93 1.60 -9.30
N ASN A 141 17.19 1.84 -8.22
CA ASN A 141 16.19 2.89 -8.19
C ASN A 141 16.80 4.28 -8.37
N ALA A 142 18.01 4.53 -7.84
CA ALA A 142 18.75 5.74 -8.17
C ALA A 142 18.96 5.81 -9.69
N ARG A 143 19.57 4.79 -10.31
CA ARG A 143 19.80 4.78 -11.76
C ARG A 143 18.51 4.99 -12.58
N ARG A 144 17.38 4.43 -12.15
CA ARG A 144 16.05 4.66 -12.77
C ARG A 144 15.60 6.10 -12.63
N ALA A 145 15.73 6.68 -11.44
CA ALA A 145 15.32 8.06 -11.18
C ALA A 145 16.15 9.05 -12.01
N TRP A 146 17.45 8.80 -12.14
CA TRP A 146 18.34 9.59 -12.99
C TRP A 146 17.94 9.53 -14.47
N ARG A 147 17.74 8.32 -15.02
CA ARG A 147 17.27 8.17 -16.42
C ARG A 147 15.96 8.92 -16.68
N LYS A 148 15.01 8.83 -15.75
CA LYS A 148 13.73 9.53 -15.85
C LYS A 148 13.92 11.05 -15.86
N ALA A 149 14.78 11.59 -14.99
CA ALA A 149 15.05 13.03 -14.95
C ALA A 149 15.70 13.52 -16.25
N ASP A 150 16.64 12.76 -16.82
CA ASP A 150 17.27 13.08 -18.11
C ASP A 150 16.25 13.07 -19.27
N GLU A 151 15.33 12.10 -19.27
CA GLU A 151 14.24 12.01 -20.25
C GLU A 151 13.27 13.20 -20.14
N GLU A 152 12.92 13.62 -18.92
CA GLU A 152 12.08 14.79 -18.68
C GLU A 152 12.78 16.09 -19.14
N ALA A 153 14.07 16.24 -18.87
CA ALA A 153 14.86 17.40 -19.32
C ALA A 153 14.97 17.48 -20.84
N ALA A 154 15.07 16.34 -21.53
CA ALA A 154 15.10 16.29 -22.99
C ALA A 154 13.76 16.68 -23.65
N GLN A 155 12.66 16.65 -22.91
CA GLN A 155 11.32 17.02 -23.38
C GLN A 155 11.01 18.50 -23.18
N GLU A 156 11.84 19.27 -22.46
CA GLU A 156 11.66 20.72 -22.34
C GLU A 156 11.89 21.40 -23.70
N PRO A 157 10.94 22.23 -24.18
CA PRO A 157 11.07 22.90 -25.47
C PRO A 157 12.28 23.85 -25.43
N LEU A 158 13.16 23.71 -26.44
CA LEU A 158 14.28 24.63 -26.66
C LEU A 158 13.74 26.07 -26.74
N PRO A 159 14.40 27.06 -26.10
CA PRO A 159 13.94 28.44 -26.14
C PRO A 159 13.92 28.94 -27.60
N ASP A 160 12.81 29.59 -27.95
CA ASP A 160 12.60 30.18 -29.28
C ASP A 160 13.67 31.25 -29.52
N ALA A 161 14.67 30.92 -30.34
CA ALA A 161 15.70 31.85 -30.76
C ALA A 161 15.16 32.67 -31.94
N GLY A 162 14.46 33.77 -31.61
CA GLY A 162 13.97 34.76 -32.57
C GLY A 162 15.04 35.55 -33.30
#